data_AF-A0A1C3NZ30-F1
#
_entry.id   AF-A0A1C3NZ30-F1
#
_cell.length_a   1.000
_cell.length_b   1.000
_cell.length_c   1.000
_cell.angle_alpha   90.00
_cell.angle_beta   90.00
_cell.angle_gamma   90.00
#
_symmetry.space_group_name_H-M   'P 1'
#
loop_
_entity.id
_entity.type
_entity.pdbx_description
1 polymer ?
#
loop_
_entity_poly.entity_id
_entity_poly.type
_entity_poly.pdbx_seq_one_letter_code
_entity_poly.pdbx_strand_id
1 'polypeptide(L)'
;MGSISQPDTEAIDGLAEYLADRYTVRTLTVGLRPGRSDCTVEPRYAGHPIPYGLLVGPEGIAERGLEHARTAPAPHVLLTGPANRPSCWIRIVGGEGAQADPGKVLADTLAHFGLVEHLRVW
;
A
#
# COMPACT_ATOMS: atom_id res chain seq x y z
N MET A 1 -5.21 -1.25 -31.99
CA MET A 1 -4.76 -1.79 -30.70
C MET A 1 -4.17 -0.63 -29.92
N GLY A 2 -4.92 -0.03 -28.98
CA GLY A 2 -4.40 1.09 -28.20
C GLY A 2 -3.28 0.58 -27.30
N SER A 3 -2.09 1.20 -27.36
CA SER A 3 -1.02 0.92 -26.42
C SER A 3 -1.55 1.21 -25.02
N ILE A 4 -1.61 0.19 -24.16
CA ILE A 4 -1.91 0.38 -22.74
C ILE A 4 -0.65 1.02 -22.17
N SER A 5 -0.63 2.35 -22.08
CA SER A 5 0.43 3.04 -21.36
C SER A 5 0.50 2.45 -19.96
N GLN A 6 1.68 1.99 -19.54
CA GLN A 6 1.85 1.50 -18.17
C GLN A 6 1.47 2.63 -17.21
N PRO A 7 0.65 2.35 -16.18
CA PRO A 7 0.27 3.37 -15.21
C PRO A 7 1.52 3.88 -14.49
N ASP A 8 1.59 5.19 -14.25
CA ASP A 8 2.66 5.81 -13.46
C ASP A 8 2.48 5.44 -11.98
N THR A 9 3.12 4.33 -11.61
CA THR A 9 3.14 3.81 -10.24
C THR A 9 4.00 4.65 -9.30
N GLU A 10 4.97 5.41 -9.83
CA GLU A 10 5.85 6.26 -9.03
C GLU A 10 5.09 7.47 -8.47
N ALA A 11 4.10 7.97 -9.21
CA ALA A 11 3.20 9.00 -8.71
C ALA A 11 2.46 8.58 -7.41
N ILE A 12 2.17 7.28 -7.23
CA ILE A 12 1.53 6.77 -6.01
C ILE A 12 2.52 6.76 -4.83
N ASP A 13 3.79 6.40 -5.07
CA ASP A 13 4.84 6.47 -4.05
C ASP A 13 5.05 7.92 -3.61
N GLY A 14 5.18 8.84 -4.57
CA GLY A 14 5.32 10.27 -4.28
C GLY A 14 4.16 10.83 -3.46
N LEU A 15 2.93 10.36 -3.74
CA LEU A 15 1.76 10.72 -2.92
C LEU A 15 1.87 10.16 -1.50
N ALA A 16 2.27 8.90 -1.33
CA ALA A 16 2.42 8.29 -0.01
C ALA A 16 3.51 8.99 0.81
N GLU A 17 4.64 9.33 0.20
CA GLU A 17 5.71 10.12 0.81
C GLU A 17 5.23 11.51 1.23
N TYR A 18 4.53 12.22 0.33
CA TYR A 18 3.97 13.53 0.64
C TYR A 18 3.00 13.48 1.84
N LEU A 19 2.13 12.48 1.88
CA LEU A 19 1.17 12.33 2.97
C LEU A 19 1.87 12.01 4.30
N ALA A 20 2.88 11.14 4.28
CA ALA A 20 3.68 10.80 5.46
C ALA A 20 4.52 11.98 5.97
N ASP A 21 5.02 12.83 5.08
CA ASP A 21 5.77 14.03 5.46
C ASP A 21 4.86 15.08 6.10
N ARG A 22 3.72 15.35 5.45
CA ARG A 22 2.86 16.49 5.77
C ARG A 22 1.90 16.22 6.92
N TYR A 23 1.44 14.99 7.08
CA TYR A 23 0.39 14.62 8.04
C TYR A 23 0.82 13.48 8.95
N THR A 24 0.20 13.38 10.12
CA THR A 24 0.32 12.19 10.97
C THR A 24 -0.66 11.13 10.46
N VAL A 25 -0.29 10.47 9.37
CA VAL A 25 -1.07 9.34 8.83
C VAL A 25 -0.93 8.17 9.79
N ARG A 26 -2.04 7.57 10.23
CA ARG A 26 -2.01 6.32 11.00
C ARG A 26 -1.87 5.11 10.07
N THR A 27 -2.72 5.06 9.05
CA THR A 27 -2.72 4.03 8.02
C THR A 27 -3.26 4.61 6.71
N LEU A 28 -2.68 4.25 5.56
CA LEU A 28 -3.26 4.48 4.23
C LEU A 28 -3.29 3.14 3.49
N THR A 29 -4.41 2.79 2.87
CA THR A 29 -4.49 1.59 2.03
C THR A 29 -4.89 1.97 0.61
N VAL A 30 -4.16 1.48 -0.37
CA VAL A 30 -4.38 1.74 -1.80
C VAL A 30 -4.77 0.44 -2.48
N GLY A 31 -5.82 0.51 -3.30
CA GLY A 31 -6.32 -0.62 -4.08
C GLY A 31 -6.63 -0.23 -5.51
N LEU A 32 -6.38 -1.15 -6.43
CA LEU A 32 -6.66 -1.00 -7.85
C LEU A 32 -7.99 -1.65 -8.19
N ARG A 33 -8.77 -0.98 -9.04
CA ARG A 33 -9.99 -1.55 -9.64
C ARG A 33 -9.92 -1.40 -11.16
N PRO A 34 -10.53 -2.32 -11.92
CA PRO A 34 -10.76 -2.10 -13.33
C PRO A 34 -11.50 -0.78 -13.54
N GLY A 35 -10.94 0.09 -14.38
CA GLY A 35 -11.51 1.40 -14.70
C GLY A 35 -11.58 1.61 -16.21
N ARG A 36 -12.38 2.59 -16.63
CA ARG A 36 -12.42 3.07 -18.01
C ARG A 36 -11.50 4.27 -18.18
N SER A 37 -11.00 4.48 -19.40
CA SER A 37 -10.11 5.60 -19.72
C SER A 37 -10.75 6.98 -19.58
N ASP A 38 -12.08 7.04 -19.65
CA ASP A 38 -12.88 8.25 -19.42
C ASP A 38 -13.21 8.48 -17.93
N CYS A 39 -12.60 7.68 -17.03
CA CYS A 39 -12.84 7.67 -15.59
C CYS A 39 -14.31 7.41 -15.19
N THR A 40 -15.15 6.92 -16.11
CA THR A 40 -16.53 6.54 -15.78
C THR A 40 -16.57 5.17 -15.14
N VAL A 41 -17.55 4.97 -14.25
CA VAL A 41 -17.82 3.69 -13.61
C VAL A 41 -19.28 3.32 -13.84
N GLU A 42 -19.54 2.07 -14.21
CA GLU A 42 -20.91 1.58 -14.17
C GLU A 42 -21.34 1.38 -12.72
N PRO A 43 -22.58 1.73 -12.32
CA PRO A 43 -23.08 1.59 -10.96
C PRO A 43 -23.42 0.13 -10.63
N ARG A 44 -22.49 -0.79 -10.87
CA ARG A 44 -22.58 -2.20 -10.52
C ARG A 44 -21.37 -2.64 -9.73
N TYR A 45 -21.54 -3.69 -8.95
CA TYR A 45 -20.43 -4.30 -8.22
C TYR A 45 -19.36 -4.81 -9.19
N ALA A 46 -18.10 -4.41 -8.96
CA ALA A 46 -16.96 -4.74 -9.81
C ALA A 46 -15.89 -5.58 -9.08
N GLY A 47 -16.23 -6.17 -7.93
CA GLY A 47 -15.29 -6.91 -7.08
C GLY A 47 -14.57 -6.04 -6.05
N HIS A 48 -13.80 -6.71 -5.18
CA HIS A 48 -12.90 -6.04 -4.25
C HIS A 48 -11.71 -5.45 -5.02
N PRO A 49 -11.18 -4.28 -4.59
CA PRO A 49 -9.94 -3.77 -5.16
C PRO A 49 -8.81 -4.78 -4.95
N ILE A 50 -7.90 -4.87 -5.93
CA ILE A 50 -6.63 -5.56 -5.76
C ILE A 50 -5.73 -4.68 -4.89
N PRO A 51 -5.24 -5.15 -3.73
CA PRO A 51 -4.32 -4.37 -2.92
C PRO A 51 -3.09 -3.93 -3.71
N TYR A 52 -2.69 -2.68 -3.51
CA TYR A 52 -1.55 -2.07 -4.21
C TYR A 52 -0.55 -1.41 -3.27
N GLY A 53 -1.01 -0.91 -2.13
CA GLY A 53 -0.07 -0.38 -1.15
C GLY A 53 -0.65 -0.12 0.22
N LEU A 54 0.24 -0.06 1.19
CA LEU A 54 -0.05 0.18 2.60
C LEU A 54 0.98 1.17 3.14
N LEU A 55 0.53 2.31 3.69
CA LEU A 55 1.35 3.17 4.52
C LEU A 55 1.08 2.83 5.98
N VAL A 56 2.13 2.54 6.73
CA VAL A 56 2.10 2.41 8.18
C VAL A 56 2.68 3.68 8.80
N GLY A 57 1.88 4.32 9.65
CA GLY A 57 2.22 5.57 10.31
C GLY A 57 3.21 5.44 11.47
N PRO A 58 3.61 6.58 12.06
CA PRO A 58 4.62 6.62 13.12
C PRO A 58 4.30 5.79 14.36
N GLU A 59 3.01 5.67 14.72
CA GLU A 59 2.58 4.83 15.84
C GLU A 59 2.92 3.35 15.60
N GLY A 60 2.58 2.82 14.41
CA GLY A 60 2.88 1.44 14.04
C GLY A 60 4.39 1.18 13.93
N ILE A 61 5.17 2.17 13.50
CA ILE A 61 6.64 2.06 13.48
C ILE A 61 7.23 2.12 14.89
N ALA A 62 6.69 2.97 15.78
CA ALA A 62 7.16 3.08 17.16
C ALA A 62 6.92 1.79 17.96
N GLU A 63 5.80 1.10 17.71
CA GLU A 63 5.47 -0.17 18.38
C GLU A 63 6.37 -1.34 17.95
N ARG A 64 6.80 -1.36 16.68
CA ARG A 64 7.53 -2.49 16.08
C ARG A 64 9.04 -2.25 15.92
N GLY A 65 9.45 -0.99 15.78
CA GLY A 65 10.80 -0.58 15.49
C GLY A 65 11.07 -0.36 14.00
N LEU A 66 12.00 0.55 13.71
CA LEU A 66 12.35 0.97 12.34
C LEU A 66 12.95 -0.18 11.52
N GLU A 67 13.85 -0.96 12.10
CA GLU A 67 14.50 -2.09 11.42
C GLU A 67 13.51 -3.21 11.12
N HIS A 68 12.52 -3.44 12.00
CA HIS A 68 11.42 -4.36 11.73
C HIS A 68 10.55 -3.86 10.57
N ALA A 69 10.30 -2.54 10.48
CA ALA A 69 9.51 -2.00 9.38
C ALA A 69 10.17 -2.20 8.01
N ARG A 70 11.52 -2.14 7.93
CA ARG A 70 12.29 -2.37 6.68
C ARG A 70 12.19 -3.81 6.18
N THR A 71 11.91 -4.77 7.06
CA THR A 71 11.82 -6.20 6.72
C THR A 71 10.39 -6.64 6.42
N ALA A 72 9.47 -5.70 6.19
CA ALA A 72 8.09 -6.01 5.81
C ALA A 72 8.06 -6.99 4.61
N PRO A 73 7.12 -7.95 4.59
CA PRO A 73 7.10 -9.05 3.63
C PRO A 73 6.58 -8.60 2.25
N ALA A 74 7.26 -7.65 1.63
CA ALA A 74 6.92 -7.06 0.34
C ALA A 74 8.20 -6.68 -0.44
N PRO A 75 8.16 -6.69 -1.78
CA PRO A 75 9.34 -6.42 -2.60
C PRO A 75 9.80 -4.96 -2.56
N HIS A 76 8.90 -4.03 -2.21
CA HIS A 76 9.15 -2.60 -2.24
C HIS A 76 8.70 -1.96 -0.93
N VAL A 77 9.67 -1.60 -0.11
CA VAL A 77 9.49 -1.00 1.21
C VAL A 77 10.29 0.28 1.25
N LEU A 78 9.61 1.42 1.43
CA LEU A 78 10.20 2.74 1.53
C LEU A 78 9.91 3.30 2.91
N LEU A 79 10.96 3.71 3.63
CA LEU A 79 10.77 4.53 4.82
C LEU A 79 10.51 5.97 4.40
N THR A 80 9.45 6.54 4.95
CA THR A 80 8.96 7.86 4.58
C THR A 80 8.72 8.71 5.82
N GLY A 81 8.39 9.98 5.61
CA GLY A 81 8.15 10.94 6.68
C GLY A 81 9.42 11.40 7.41
N PRO A 82 9.29 12.36 8.33
CA PRO A 82 10.43 12.95 9.02
C PRO A 82 11.11 11.98 9.99
N ALA A 83 12.41 12.19 10.24
CA ALA A 83 13.23 11.31 11.07
C ALA A 83 12.71 11.10 12.51
N ASN A 84 11.99 12.07 13.07
CA ASN A 84 11.41 11.98 14.41
C ASN A 84 10.00 11.33 14.44
N ARG A 85 9.42 11.03 13.28
CA ARG A 85 8.11 10.38 13.13
C ARG A 85 8.11 9.52 11.85
N PRO A 86 8.96 8.49 11.78
CA PRO A 86 9.12 7.68 10.58
C PRO A 86 7.82 6.94 10.25
N SER A 87 7.53 6.81 8.97
CA SER A 87 6.46 5.98 8.42
C SER A 87 7.06 4.95 7.45
N CYS A 88 6.27 3.97 7.04
CA CYS A 88 6.72 2.94 6.10
C CYS A 88 5.68 2.75 5.01
N TRP A 89 6.03 3.09 3.78
CA TRP A 89 5.26 2.79 2.58
C TRP A 89 5.66 1.42 2.05
N ILE A 90 4.68 0.53 1.94
CA ILE A 90 4.83 -0.80 1.40
C ILE A 90 4.04 -0.87 0.09
N ARG A 91 4.74 -0.97 -1.04
CA ARG A 91 4.09 -1.22 -2.33
C ARG A 91 3.88 -2.72 -2.51
N ILE A 92 2.61 -3.07 -2.67
CA ILE A 92 2.09 -4.42 -2.88
C ILE A 92 1.92 -4.59 -4.38
N VAL A 93 2.99 -5.01 -5.05
CA VAL A 93 2.90 -5.42 -6.46
C VAL A 93 2.59 -6.90 -6.54
N GLY A 94 1.64 -7.27 -7.40
CA GLY A 94 1.51 -8.65 -7.85
C GLY A 94 2.71 -9.01 -8.73
N GLY A 95 3.50 -9.98 -8.29
CA GLY A 95 4.68 -10.50 -9.02
C GLY A 95 4.51 -11.98 -9.39
N GLU A 96 5.62 -12.66 -9.67
CA GLU A 96 5.63 -14.13 -9.79
C GLU A 96 5.90 -14.81 -8.43
N GLY A 97 5.47 -16.05 -8.23
CA GLY A 97 5.74 -16.82 -7.01
C GLY A 97 4.84 -16.46 -5.81
N ALA A 98 5.38 -16.38 -4.59
CA ALA A 98 4.61 -16.06 -3.37
C ALA A 98 4.01 -14.62 -3.37
N GLN A 99 4.56 -13.74 -4.21
CA GLN A 99 4.05 -12.40 -4.50
C GLN A 99 2.93 -12.39 -5.56
N ALA A 100 2.49 -13.56 -6.05
CA ALA A 100 1.40 -13.65 -7.04
C ALA A 100 0.02 -13.30 -6.47
N ASP A 101 -0.13 -13.33 -5.14
CA ASP A 101 -1.37 -12.95 -4.46
C ASP A 101 -1.17 -11.66 -3.63
N PRO A 102 -1.52 -10.48 -4.19
CA PRO A 102 -1.51 -9.21 -3.48
C PRO A 102 -2.34 -9.22 -2.19
N GLY A 103 -3.41 -10.01 -2.13
CA GLY A 103 -4.23 -10.18 -0.93
C GLY A 103 -3.44 -10.83 0.20
N LYS A 104 -2.68 -11.89 -0.12
CA LYS A 104 -1.79 -12.54 0.85
C LYS A 104 -0.68 -11.61 1.31
N VAL A 105 -0.04 -10.87 0.39
CA VAL A 105 1.02 -9.91 0.74
C VAL A 105 0.47 -8.81 1.67
N LEU A 106 -0.73 -8.29 1.41
CA LEU A 106 -1.40 -7.35 2.31
C LEU A 106 -1.62 -7.98 3.69
N ALA A 107 -2.17 -9.20 3.75
CA ALA A 107 -2.47 -9.87 5.01
C ALA A 107 -1.20 -10.14 5.84
N ASP A 108 -0.13 -10.65 5.21
CA ASP A 108 1.16 -10.89 5.84
C ASP A 108 1.77 -9.57 6.34
N THR A 109 1.67 -8.49 5.56
CA THR A 109 2.17 -7.16 5.95
C THR A 109 1.37 -6.59 7.12
N LEU A 110 0.04 -6.69 7.11
CA LEU A 110 -0.79 -6.26 8.23
C LEU A 110 -0.46 -7.08 9.49
N ALA A 111 -0.26 -8.39 9.38
CA ALA A 111 0.18 -9.23 10.50
C ALA A 111 1.57 -8.83 11.01
N HIS A 112 2.50 -8.49 10.11
CA HIS A 112 3.86 -8.03 10.44
C HIS A 112 3.86 -6.78 11.33
N PHE A 113 2.91 -5.87 11.12
CA PHE A 113 2.73 -4.68 11.96
C PHE A 113 1.74 -4.88 13.12
N GLY A 114 1.04 -6.01 13.17
CA GLY A 114 -0.02 -6.31 14.13
C GLY A 114 -1.30 -5.49 13.92
N LEU A 115 -1.59 -5.15 12.67
CA LEU A 115 -2.73 -4.36 12.21
C LEU A 115 -3.86 -5.26 11.64
N VAL A 116 -3.96 -6.51 12.11
CA VAL A 116 -4.87 -7.52 11.53
C VAL A 116 -6.36 -7.12 11.62
N GLU A 117 -6.71 -6.23 12.55
CA GLU A 117 -8.05 -5.63 12.65
C GLU A 117 -8.44 -4.84 11.40
N HIS A 118 -7.47 -4.31 10.64
CA HIS A 118 -7.70 -3.61 9.38
C HIS A 118 -8.08 -4.55 8.23
N LEU A 119 -8.00 -5.87 8.38
CA LEU A 119 -8.53 -6.81 7.39
C LEU A 119 -10.06 -6.79 7.31
N ARG A 120 -10.76 -6.23 8.31
CA ARG A 120 -12.24 -6.18 8.32
C ARG A 120 -12.85 -5.14 7.38
N VAL A 121 -12.03 -4.25 6.83
CA VAL A 121 -12.45 -3.21 5.86
C VAL A 121 -12.13 -3.58 4.42
N TRP A 122 -11.61 -4.79 4.18
CA TRP A 122 -11.22 -5.34 2.89
C TRP A 122 -12.05 -6.56 2.52
#